data_AF-A0A973I7D5-F1
#
_entry.id   AF-A0A973I7D5-F1
#
_cell.length_a   1.000
_cell.length_b   1.000
_cell.length_c   1.000
_cell.angle_alpha   90.00
_cell.angle_beta   90.00
_cell.angle_gamma   90.00
#
_symmetry.space_group_name_H-M   'P 1'
#
loop_
_entity.id
_entity.type
_entity.pdbx_description
1 polymer ?
#
loop_
_entity_poly.entity_id
_entity_poly.type
_entity_poly.pdbx_seq_one_letter_code
_entity_poly.pdbx_strand_id
1 'polypeptide(L)'
;MYTGDSFFTLSPLGQAGLIGLSLCLTSLVLLVARRMSRNRAWPMRLAIAFVVIWAFEWLSPQVYYLYYIFLFDLPLQLVVQTPPTPGDVVRLLTFTAGFDLSHHGRGALSWLILLACVAPHRQSQRAQVQTG
;
A
#
# COMPACT_ATOMS: atom_id res chain seq x y z
N MET A 1 -6.71 23.42 3.18
CA MET A 1 -6.68 22.86 1.82
C MET A 1 -6.10 23.91 0.90
N TYR A 2 -5.05 23.57 0.16
CA TYR A 2 -4.47 24.48 -0.83
C TYR A 2 -5.28 24.40 -2.13
N THR A 3 -5.50 25.53 -2.77
CA THR A 3 -6.03 25.59 -4.14
C THR A 3 -5.07 24.84 -5.06
N GLY A 4 -5.39 23.58 -5.39
CA GLY A 4 -4.52 22.73 -6.22
C GLY A 4 -4.22 21.32 -5.67
N ASP A 5 -4.59 20.97 -4.44
CA ASP A 5 -4.15 19.68 -3.84
C ASP A 5 -4.87 18.43 -4.38
N SER A 6 -5.96 18.62 -5.12
CA SER A 6 -6.71 17.53 -5.72
C SER A 6 -6.05 17.02 -6.99
N PHE A 7 -6.20 15.72 -7.29
CA PHE A 7 -5.69 15.12 -8.52
C PHE A 7 -6.09 15.91 -9.79
N PHE A 8 -7.34 16.35 -9.84
CA PHE A 8 -7.90 17.05 -11.00
C PHE A 8 -7.41 18.49 -11.16
N THR A 9 -6.82 19.08 -10.12
CA THR A 9 -6.26 20.43 -10.16
C THR A 9 -4.75 20.46 -10.41
N LEU A 10 -4.11 19.28 -10.43
CA LEU A 10 -2.70 19.15 -10.78
C LEU A 10 -2.49 19.37 -12.28
N SER A 11 -1.30 19.89 -12.63
CA SER A 11 -0.84 19.89 -14.02
C SER A 11 -0.77 18.46 -14.58
N PRO A 12 -0.85 18.26 -15.90
CA PRO A 12 -0.76 16.92 -16.50
C PRO A 12 0.51 16.17 -16.08
N LEU A 13 1.63 16.87 -15.94
CA LEU A 13 2.88 16.29 -15.44
C LEU A 13 2.75 15.88 -13.96
N GLY A 14 2.11 16.72 -13.14
CA GLY A 14 1.80 16.41 -11.75
C GLY A 14 0.88 15.20 -11.58
N GLN A 15 -0.12 15.03 -12.46
CA GLN A 15 -1.00 13.86 -12.49
C GLN A 15 -0.23 12.60 -12.88
N ALA A 16 0.56 12.67 -13.97
CA ALA A 16 1.36 11.55 -14.44
C ALA A 16 2.38 11.09 -13.39
N GLY A 17 3.06 12.02 -12.72
CA GLY A 17 3.99 11.70 -11.64
C GLY A 17 3.29 11.07 -10.43
N LEU A 18 2.09 11.53 -10.08
CA LEU A 18 1.32 10.96 -8.97
C LEU A 18 0.84 9.54 -9.27
N ILE A 19 0.40 9.27 -10.51
CA ILE A 19 0.08 7.91 -10.98
C ILE A 19 1.34 7.03 -10.90
N GLY A 20 2.46 7.51 -11.42
CA GLY A 20 3.74 6.78 -11.38
C GLY A 20 4.18 6.45 -9.95
N LEU A 21 4.09 7.41 -9.03
CA LEU A 21 4.38 7.22 -7.62
C LEU A 21 3.46 6.17 -6.99
N SER A 22 2.15 6.25 -7.25
CA SER A 22 1.15 5.33 -6.72
C SER A 22 1.40 3.89 -7.20
N LEU A 23 1.72 3.72 -8.49
CA LEU A 23 2.07 2.42 -9.07
C LEU A 23 3.39 1.87 -8.52
N CYS A 24 4.38 2.74 -8.34
CA CYS A 24 5.67 2.38 -7.76
C CYS A 24 5.50 1.89 -6.31
N LEU A 25 4.80 2.66 -5.48
CA LEU A 25 4.50 2.29 -4.09
C LEU A 25 3.69 1.01 -3.99
N THR A 26 2.66 0.86 -4.82
CA THR A 26 1.85 -0.36 -4.92
C THR A 26 2.72 -1.57 -5.26
N SER A 27 3.58 -1.44 -6.27
CA SER A 27 4.47 -2.53 -6.68
C SER A 27 5.45 -2.88 -5.56
N LEU A 28 6.05 -1.86 -4.92
CA LEU A 28 6.99 -2.02 -3.83
C LEU A 28 6.35 -2.74 -2.64
N VAL A 29 5.17 -2.31 -2.19
CA VAL A 29 4.50 -2.91 -1.02
C VAL A 29 4.10 -4.36 -1.29
N LEU A 30 3.63 -4.68 -2.50
CA LEU A 30 3.30 -6.06 -2.87
C LEU A 30 4.54 -6.96 -2.92
N LEU A 31 5.66 -6.44 -3.44
CA LEU A 31 6.94 -7.17 -3.44
C LEU A 31 7.46 -7.41 -2.03
N VAL A 32 7.39 -6.41 -1.16
CA VAL A 32 7.78 -6.52 0.25
C VAL A 32 6.90 -7.55 0.98
N ALA A 33 5.56 -7.43 0.86
CA ALA A 33 4.60 -8.35 1.45
C ALA A 33 4.91 -9.81 1.06
N ARG A 34 5.05 -10.06 -0.25
CA ARG A 34 5.35 -11.38 -0.80
C ARG A 34 6.71 -11.90 -0.38
N ARG A 35 7.72 -11.02 -0.27
CA ARG A 35 9.07 -11.42 0.15
C ARG A 35 9.09 -11.80 1.63
N MET A 36 8.40 -11.05 2.49
CA MET A 36 8.34 -11.29 3.93
C MET A 36 7.54 -12.55 4.27
N SER A 37 6.46 -12.83 3.55
CA SER A 37 5.60 -14.00 3.76
C SER A 37 6.19 -15.31 3.23
N ARG A 38 7.20 -15.23 2.36
CA ARG A 38 7.85 -16.38 1.75
C ARG A 38 8.42 -17.30 2.83
N ASN A 39 8.02 -18.57 2.78
CA ASN A 39 8.41 -19.64 3.73
C ASN A 39 7.87 -19.47 5.16
N ARG A 40 6.86 -18.64 5.38
CA ARG A 40 6.18 -18.52 6.68
C ARG A 40 4.93 -19.41 6.74
N ALA A 41 4.59 -19.86 7.95
CA ALA A 41 3.34 -20.58 8.21
C ALA A 41 2.12 -19.66 7.98
N TRP A 42 0.96 -20.25 7.70
CA TRP A 42 -0.25 -19.51 7.35
C TRP A 42 -0.62 -18.38 8.33
N PRO A 43 -0.65 -18.59 9.67
CA PRO A 43 -0.99 -17.52 10.61
C PRO A 43 0.01 -16.34 10.55
N MET A 44 1.30 -16.65 10.39
CA MET A 44 2.34 -15.64 10.27
C MET A 44 2.20 -14.82 8.97
N ARG A 45 1.75 -15.44 7.87
CA ARG A 45 1.48 -14.72 6.61
C ARG A 45 0.36 -13.69 6.77
N LEU A 46 -0.69 -14.03 7.52
CA LEU A 46 -1.78 -13.11 7.83
C LEU A 46 -1.31 -11.97 8.72
N ALA A 47 -0.51 -12.27 9.76
CA ALA A 47 0.08 -11.25 10.62
C ALA A 47 0.97 -10.28 9.82
N ILE A 48 1.81 -10.81 8.92
CA ILE A 48 2.64 -10.00 8.01
C ILE A 48 1.77 -9.13 7.11
N ALA A 49 0.72 -9.69 6.49
CA ALA A 49 -0.18 -8.91 5.65
C ALA A 49 -0.81 -7.75 6.43
N PHE A 50 -1.31 -8.01 7.64
CA PHE A 50 -1.88 -6.99 8.50
C PHE A 50 -0.88 -5.88 8.84
N VAL A 51 0.34 -6.24 9.25
CA VAL A 51 1.40 -5.27 9.57
C VAL A 51 1.79 -4.44 8.34
N VAL A 52 1.89 -5.06 7.16
CA VAL A 52 2.24 -4.34 5.92
C VAL A 52 1.13 -3.37 5.51
N ILE A 53 -0.14 -3.77 5.62
CA ILE A 53 -1.28 -2.87 5.37
C ILE A 53 -1.24 -1.70 6.35
N TRP A 54 -1.13 -1.98 7.65
CA TRP A 54 -1.06 -0.98 8.70
C TRP A 54 0.09 0.02 8.47
N ALA A 55 1.29 -0.47 8.14
CA ALA A 55 2.45 0.38 7.87
C ALA A 55 2.28 1.21 6.58
N PHE A 56 1.71 0.63 5.53
CA PHE A 56 1.43 1.38 4.29
C PHE A 56 0.44 2.52 4.54
N GLU A 57 -0.63 2.24 5.27
CA GLU A 57 -1.63 3.24 5.63
C GLU A 57 -1.06 4.36 6.50
N TRP A 58 -0.14 4.03 7.39
CA TRP A 58 0.49 5.00 8.26
C TRP A 58 1.54 5.86 7.54
N LEU A 59 2.36 5.26 6.68
CA LEU A 59 3.54 5.92 6.12
C LEU A 59 3.29 6.57 4.76
N SER A 60 2.30 6.10 3.98
CA SER A 60 2.03 6.65 2.65
C SER A 60 1.72 8.16 2.62
N PRO A 61 1.06 8.79 3.63
CA PRO A 61 0.87 10.23 3.65
C PRO A 61 2.19 11.01 3.57
N GLN A 62 3.26 10.51 4.22
CA GLN A 62 4.57 11.16 4.14
C GLN A 62 5.15 11.11 2.74
N VAL A 63 5.01 9.97 2.07
CA VAL A 63 5.57 9.79 0.73
C VAL A 63 4.86 10.69 -0.27
N TYR A 64 3.52 10.77 -0.19
CA TYR A 64 2.76 11.71 -1.01
C TYR A 64 3.11 13.17 -0.68
N TYR A 65 3.32 13.50 0.59
CA TYR A 65 3.73 14.84 0.97
C TYR A 65 5.09 15.23 0.39
N LEU A 66 6.07 14.33 0.43
CA LEU A 66 7.37 14.55 -0.20
C LEU A 66 7.24 14.81 -1.70
N TYR A 67 6.32 14.11 -2.39
CA TYR A 67 6.02 14.39 -3.79
C TYR A 67 5.43 15.79 -3.99
N TYR A 68 4.52 16.21 -3.12
CA TYR A 68 3.92 17.55 -3.18
C TYR A 68 4.90 18.69 -2.86
N ILE A 69 5.93 18.46 -2.05
CA ILE A 69 7.02 19.44 -1.85
C ILE A 69 7.66 19.78 -3.19
N PHE A 70 7.94 18.79 -4.04
CA PHE A 70 8.54 19.03 -5.36
C PHE A 70 7.62 19.78 -6.33
N LEU A 71 6.30 19.68 -6.15
CA LEU A 71 5.32 20.35 -7.03
C LEU A 71 4.98 21.77 -6.60
N PHE A 72 4.98 22.04 -5.30
CA PHE A 72 4.41 23.24 -4.71
C PHE A 72 5.35 24.01 -3.79
N ASP A 73 6.62 23.60 -3.69
CA ASP A 73 7.64 24.22 -2.83
C ASP A 73 7.18 24.37 -1.36
N LEU A 74 6.60 23.28 -0.84
CA LEU A 74 6.08 23.23 0.54
C LEU A 74 7.22 23.05 1.55
N PRO A 75 7.03 23.50 2.81
CA PRO A 75 8.05 23.30 3.84
C PRO A 75 8.29 21.82 4.14
N LEU A 76 9.55 21.45 4.40
CA LEU A 76 9.88 20.12 4.89
C LEU A 76 9.31 19.93 6.31
N GLN A 77 8.29 19.08 6.42
CA GLN A 77 7.67 18.73 7.70
C GLN A 77 7.23 17.25 7.72
N LEU A 78 7.16 16.70 8.92
CA LEU A 78 6.59 15.37 9.16
C LEU A 78 5.07 15.50 9.20
N VAL A 79 4.38 14.90 8.23
CA VAL A 79 2.91 14.87 8.17
C VAL A 79 2.32 13.56 8.68
N VAL A 80 3.15 12.56 8.94
CA VAL A 80 2.73 11.32 9.59
C VAL A 80 2.19 11.65 10.98
N GLN A 81 0.94 11.25 11.22
CA GLN A 81 0.28 11.41 12.50
C GLN A 81 0.33 10.10 13.30
N THR A 82 -0.50 10.00 14.33
CA THR A 82 -0.75 8.78 15.07
C THR A 82 -1.06 7.62 14.11
N PRO A 83 -0.45 6.43 14.32
CA PRO A 83 -0.74 5.27 13.49
C PRO A 83 -2.23 4.87 13.54
N PRO A 84 -2.74 4.25 12.47
CA PRO A 84 -4.12 3.77 12.43
C PRO A 84 -4.34 2.72 13.51
N THR A 85 -5.54 2.69 14.08
CA THR A 85 -5.91 1.63 15.01
C THR A 85 -6.14 0.33 14.25
N PRO A 86 -6.10 -0.85 14.91
CA PRO A 86 -6.47 -2.10 14.26
C PRO A 86 -7.90 -2.07 13.70
N GLY A 87 -8.82 -1.35 14.35
CA GLY A 87 -10.18 -1.15 13.87
C GLY A 87 -10.25 -0.41 12.54
N ASP A 88 -9.36 0.57 12.32
CA ASP A 88 -9.30 1.32 11.05
C ASP A 88 -8.85 0.42 9.89
N VAL A 89 -7.90 -0.48 10.14
CA VAL A 89 -7.47 -1.48 9.14
C VAL A 89 -8.61 -2.45 8.81
N VAL A 90 -9.37 -2.90 9.81
CA VAL A 90 -10.55 -3.76 9.59
C VAL A 90 -11.63 -3.01 8.81
N ARG A 91 -11.87 -1.73 9.11
CA ARG A 91 -12.80 -0.89 8.34
C ARG A 91 -12.35 -0.74 6.89
N LEU A 92 -11.05 -0.62 6.65
CA LEU A 92 -10.50 -0.55 5.29
C LEU A 92 -10.71 -1.87 4.53
N LEU A 93 -10.45 -3.01 5.17
CA LEU A 93 -10.66 -4.34 4.59
C LEU A 93 -12.13 -4.65 4.29
N THR A 94 -13.05 -4.07 5.06
CA THR A 94 -14.50 -4.20 4.89
C THR A 94 -15.12 -3.09 4.04
N PHE A 95 -14.31 -2.19 3.45
CA PHE A 95 -14.77 -1.04 2.66
C PHE A 95 -15.74 -0.10 3.41
N THR A 96 -15.58 0.02 4.73
CA THR A 96 -16.38 0.89 5.61
C THR A 96 -15.59 2.10 6.14
N ALA A 97 -14.36 2.31 5.66
CA ALA A 97 -13.51 3.42 6.07
C ALA A 97 -13.99 4.79 5.56
N GLY A 98 -14.59 4.85 4.36
CA GLY A 98 -15.11 6.07 3.74
C GLY A 98 -15.79 5.78 2.39
N PHE A 99 -16.50 6.76 1.84
CA PHE A 99 -17.33 6.62 0.64
C PHE A 99 -16.69 7.14 -0.65
N ASP A 100 -15.42 7.55 -0.62
CA ASP A 100 -14.71 8.02 -1.81
C ASP A 100 -13.85 6.92 -2.48
N LEU A 101 -13.41 7.22 -3.71
CA LEU A 101 -12.62 6.30 -4.54
C LEU A 101 -11.25 5.99 -3.93
N SER A 102 -10.67 6.91 -3.17
CA SER A 102 -9.36 6.71 -2.52
C SER A 102 -9.47 5.64 -1.44
N HIS A 103 -10.51 5.69 -0.60
CA HIS A 103 -10.78 4.67 0.41
C HIS A 103 -11.03 3.29 -0.21
N HIS A 104 -11.78 3.22 -1.31
CA HIS A 104 -12.01 1.97 -2.03
C HIS A 104 -10.73 1.42 -2.68
N GLY A 105 -9.90 2.28 -3.27
CA GLY A 105 -8.61 1.90 -3.86
C GLY A 105 -7.64 1.34 -2.81
N ARG A 106 -7.57 1.97 -1.64
CA ARG A 106 -6.79 1.49 -0.48
C ARG A 106 -7.30 0.15 0.06
N GLY A 107 -8.63 -0.03 0.11
CA GLY A 107 -9.25 -1.32 0.43
C GLY A 107 -8.87 -2.41 -0.56
N ALA A 108 -8.95 -2.12 -1.86
CA ALA A 108 -8.55 -3.05 -2.92
C ALA A 108 -7.06 -3.42 -2.83
N LEU A 109 -6.18 -2.43 -2.59
CA LEU A 109 -4.75 -2.68 -2.36
C LEU A 109 -4.51 -3.58 -1.14
N SER A 110 -5.26 -3.37 -0.05
CA SER A 110 -5.17 -4.20 1.16
C SER A 110 -5.50 -5.66 0.87
N TRP A 111 -6.52 -5.91 0.04
CA TRP A 111 -6.82 -7.25 -0.46
C TRP A 111 -5.72 -7.83 -1.35
N LEU A 112 -5.12 -7.01 -2.22
CA LEU A 112 -3.97 -7.45 -3.02
C LEU A 112 -2.75 -7.82 -2.16
N ILE A 113 -2.49 -7.09 -1.07
CA ILE A 113 -1.43 -7.40 -0.11
C ILE A 113 -1.73 -8.72 0.60
N LEU A 114 -2.96 -8.93 1.06
CA LEU A 114 -3.40 -10.21 1.63
C LEU A 114 -3.14 -11.36 0.66
N LEU A 115 -3.63 -11.24 -0.58
CA LEU A 115 -3.43 -12.22 -1.64
C LEU A 115 -1.94 -12.47 -1.91
N ALA A 116 -1.12 -11.42 -2.00
CA ALA A 116 0.32 -11.53 -2.19
C ALA A 116 1.02 -12.30 -1.07
N CYS A 117 0.53 -12.17 0.17
CA CYS A 117 1.03 -12.91 1.32
C CYS A 117 0.60 -14.39 1.31
N VAL A 118 -0.65 -14.69 0.93
CA VAL A 118 -1.22 -16.04 1.03
C VAL A 118 -1.00 -16.90 -0.22
N ALA A 119 -0.79 -16.29 -1.38
CA ALA A 119 -0.68 -16.99 -2.65
C ALA A 119 0.45 -18.05 -2.63
N PRO A 120 0.23 -19.23 -3.26
CA PRO A 120 1.24 -20.27 -3.31
C PRO A 120 2.51 -19.79 -4.04
N HIS A 121 3.67 -20.05 -3.44
CA HIS A 121 4.95 -19.82 -4.09
C HIS A 121 5.22 -20.98 -5.07
N ARG A 122 5.12 -20.71 -6.38
CA ARG A 122 5.38 -21.69 -7.47
C ARG A 122 6.73 -22.42 -7.38
N GLN A 123 7.67 -21.98 -6.55
CA GLN A 123 9.00 -22.59 -6.42
C GLN A 123 9.02 -23.94 -5.69
N SER A 124 7.99 -24.31 -4.92
CA SER A 124 7.97 -25.59 -4.20
C SER A 124 7.54 -26.80 -5.05
N GLN A 125 7.00 -26.61 -6.25
CA GLN A 125 6.54 -27.73 -7.09
C GLN A 125 7.61 -28.30 -8.03
N ARG A 126 8.70 -27.56 -8.33
CA ARG A 126 9.76 -28.07 -9.21
C ARG A 126 10.71 -29.06 -8.53
N ALA A 127 10.80 -29.05 -7.20
CA ALA A 127 11.69 -29.95 -6.46
C ALA A 127 11.11 -31.37 -6.30
N GLN A 128 9.79 -31.54 -6.41
CA GLN A 128 9.16 -32.87 -6.26
C GLN A 128 9.04 -33.66 -7.57
N VAL A 129 9.19 -33.00 -8.73
CA VAL A 129 9.11 -33.68 -10.05
C VAL A 129 10.44 -34.31 -10.45
N GLN A 130 11.55 -34.02 -9.76
CA GLN A 130 12.88 -34.55 -10.09
C GLN A 130 13.32 -35.74 -9.23
N THR A 131 12.48 -36.22 -8.31
CA THR A 131 12.79 -37.37 -7.43
C THR A 131 11.79 -38.52 -7.55
N GLY A 132 10.99 -38.55 -8.63
CA GLY A 132 10.02 -39.61 -8.93
C GLY A 132 10.46 -40.44 -10.13
#